data_AF-A0A958RT72-F1
#
_entry.id   AF-A0A958RT72-F1
#
_cell.length_a   1.000
_cell.length_b   1.000
_cell.length_c   1.000
_cell.angle_alpha   90.00
_cell.angle_beta   90.00
_cell.angle_gamma   90.00
#
_symmetry.space_group_name_H-M   'P 1'
#
loop_
_entity.id
_entity.type
_entity.pdbx_description
1 polymer ?
#
loop_
_entity_poly.entity_id
_entity_poly.type
_entity_poly.pdbx_seq_one_letter_code
_entity_poly.pdbx_strand_id
1 'polypeptide(L)'
;MKTFRLAILLFLIPIPSTLAEYRAYELVIENIEDGSQRKVITTLDHLQYSTYYPIKNIEKISYVKSWMCWGTSDYEQDICPAPSMENSERFPANN
;
A
#
# COMPACT_ATOMS: atom_id res chain seq x y z
N MET A 1 -51.09 13.55 11.68
CA MET A 1 -49.71 14.09 11.71
C MET A 1 -49.13 13.89 13.10
N LYS A 2 -48.35 12.81 13.29
CA LYS A 2 -47.72 12.48 14.59
C LYS A 2 -46.20 12.62 14.46
N THR A 3 -45.68 13.59 15.19
CA THR A 3 -44.35 13.66 15.82
C THR A 3 -43.13 13.21 15.01
N PHE A 4 -42.54 14.19 14.33
CA PHE A 4 -41.15 14.19 13.86
C PHE A 4 -40.21 14.43 15.04
N ARG A 5 -39.74 13.38 15.73
CA ARG A 5 -38.63 13.46 16.72
C ARG A 5 -37.87 12.13 16.84
N LEU A 6 -37.27 11.67 15.74
CA LEU A 6 -36.36 10.53 15.75
C LEU A 6 -35.19 10.72 14.76
N ALA A 7 -34.54 11.90 14.79
CA ALA A 7 -33.49 12.23 13.81
C ALA A 7 -32.13 12.62 14.42
N ILE A 8 -31.96 12.63 15.75
CA ILE A 8 -30.77 13.19 16.41
C ILE A 8 -29.85 12.12 17.06
N LEU A 9 -30.21 10.83 17.02
CA LEU A 9 -29.43 9.76 17.66
C LEU A 9 -28.42 9.05 16.75
N LEU A 10 -28.34 9.41 15.46
CA LEU A 10 -27.42 8.78 14.49
C LEU A 10 -26.04 9.46 14.39
N PHE A 11 -25.78 10.53 15.16
CA PHE A 11 -24.55 11.32 15.05
C PHE A 11 -23.46 10.97 16.09
N LEU A 12 -23.71 9.98 16.97
CA LEU A 12 -22.80 9.60 18.06
C LEU A 12 -22.00 8.33 17.79
N ILE A 13 -21.96 7.84 16.54
CA ILE A 13 -21.11 6.70 16.20
C ILE A 13 -19.67 7.23 16.09
N PRO A 14 -18.74 6.84 17.00
CA PRO A 14 -17.35 7.20 16.85
C PRO A 14 -16.84 6.59 15.55
N ILE A 15 -16.39 7.45 14.64
CA ILE A 15 -15.77 7.01 13.39
C ILE A 15 -14.43 6.37 13.81
N PRO A 16 -14.20 5.08 13.54
CA PRO A 16 -12.91 4.49 13.84
C PRO A 16 -11.83 5.24 13.07
N SER A 17 -10.79 5.69 13.77
CA SER A 17 -9.62 6.30 13.14
C SER A 17 -8.89 5.20 12.36
N THR A 18 -9.16 5.09 11.06
CA THR A 18 -8.41 4.21 10.18
C THR A 18 -7.05 4.87 9.95
N LEU A 19 -6.02 4.39 10.64
CA LEU A 19 -4.65 4.72 10.28
C LEU A 19 -4.36 3.99 8.96
N ALA A 20 -4.05 4.75 7.90
CA ALA A 20 -3.57 4.15 6.67
C ALA A 20 -2.25 3.43 6.98
N GLU A 21 -2.18 2.14 6.70
CA GLU A 21 -0.93 1.40 6.82
C GLU A 21 0.08 1.97 5.81
N TYR A 22 1.19 2.51 6.31
CA TYR A 22 2.29 2.90 5.44
C TYR A 22 2.97 1.61 4.95
N ARG A 23 2.81 1.30 3.66
CA ARG A 23 3.23 0.05 3.05
C ARG A 23 4.21 0.31 1.91
N ALA A 24 5.25 -0.51 1.87
CA ALA A 24 6.19 -0.56 0.76
C ALA A 24 5.90 -1.78 -0.11
N TYR A 25 6.11 -1.62 -1.41
CA TYR A 25 5.87 -2.62 -2.44
C TYR A 25 7.14 -2.81 -3.26
N GLU A 26 7.55 -4.05 -3.46
CA GLU A 26 8.52 -4.42 -4.50
C GLU A 26 7.76 -4.79 -5.77
N LEU A 27 8.03 -4.05 -6.85
CA LEU A 27 7.47 -4.27 -8.17
C LEU A 27 8.59 -4.68 -9.13
N VAL A 28 8.25 -5.53 -10.09
CA VAL A 28 9.08 -5.80 -11.27
C VAL A 28 8.41 -5.17 -12.47
N ILE A 29 9.16 -4.36 -13.21
CA ILE A 29 8.73 -3.82 -14.50
C ILE A 29 9.57 -4.50 -15.58
N GLU A 30 8.89 -5.21 -16.46
CA GLU A 30 9.48 -6.03 -17.51
C GLU A 30 9.12 -5.47 -18.88
N ASN A 31 10.11 -5.34 -19.77
CA ASN A 31 9.86 -5.10 -21.18
C ASN A 31 9.54 -6.43 -21.88
N ILE A 32 8.35 -6.53 -22.46
CA ILE A 32 7.83 -7.76 -23.08
C ILE A 32 8.52 -8.11 -24.41
N GLU A 33 9.24 -7.18 -25.03
CA GLU A 33 9.93 -7.40 -26.31
C GLU A 33 11.31 -8.05 -26.12
N ASP A 34 12.08 -7.57 -25.14
CA ASP A 34 13.47 -8.00 -24.91
C ASP A 34 13.68 -8.75 -23.58
N GLY A 35 12.66 -8.83 -22.73
CA GLY A 35 12.72 -9.50 -21.42
C GLY A 35 13.56 -8.75 -20.38
N SER A 36 14.00 -7.52 -20.65
CA SER A 36 14.73 -6.71 -19.68
C SER A 36 13.84 -6.33 -18.50
N GLN A 37 14.39 -6.37 -17.29
CA GLN A 37 13.64 -6.15 -16.06
C GLN A 37 14.32 -5.10 -15.18
N ARG A 38 13.49 -4.31 -14.50
CA ARG A 38 13.92 -3.46 -13.39
C ARG A 38 13.06 -3.71 -12.17
N LYS A 39 13.68 -3.63 -11.00
CA LYS A 39 12.99 -3.67 -9.71
C LYS A 39 12.78 -2.27 -9.19
N VAL A 40 11.61 -2.02 -8.62
CA VAL A 40 11.25 -0.75 -7.99
C VAL A 40 10.68 -1.02 -6.61
N ILE A 41 11.17 -0.28 -5.62
CA ILE A 41 10.55 -0.19 -4.30
C ILE A 41 9.76 1.12 -4.27
N THR A 42 8.49 1.05 -3.92
CA THR A 42 7.55 2.18 -3.98
C THR A 42 6.48 2.05 -2.90
N THR A 43 5.81 3.15 -2.55
CA THR A 43 4.63 3.15 -1.67
C THR A 43 3.32 2.93 -2.44
N LEU A 44 3.40 2.89 -3.77
CA LEU A 44 2.27 2.63 -4.67
C LEU A 44 2.23 1.16 -5.05
N ASP A 45 1.05 0.54 -4.96
CA ASP A 45 0.89 -0.81 -5.48
C ASP A 45 1.00 -0.86 -7.02
N HIS A 46 1.04 -2.08 -7.58
CA HIS A 46 1.18 -2.31 -9.02
C HIS A 46 0.06 -1.68 -9.89
N LEU A 47 -1.13 -1.44 -9.33
CA LEU A 47 -2.26 -0.80 -10.03
C LEU A 47 -2.14 0.72 -9.96
N GLN A 48 -1.71 1.24 -8.82
CA GLN A 48 -1.54 2.67 -8.60
C GLN A 48 -0.31 3.23 -9.30
N TYR A 49 0.77 2.44 -9.40
CA TYR A 49 2.07 2.91 -9.89
C TYR A 49 1.99 3.60 -11.26
N SER A 50 1.26 3.00 -12.21
CA SER A 50 1.10 3.53 -13.57
C SER A 50 0.33 4.85 -13.65
N THR A 51 -0.40 5.21 -12.58
CA THR A 51 -1.13 6.48 -12.50
C THR A 51 -0.17 7.65 -12.26
N TYR A 52 0.97 7.40 -11.60
CA TYR A 52 1.95 8.43 -11.23
C TYR A 52 3.23 8.35 -12.06
N TYR A 53 3.65 7.15 -12.45
CA TYR A 53 4.84 6.90 -13.23
C TYR A 53 4.45 6.33 -14.59
N PRO A 54 4.72 7.05 -15.70
CA PRO A 54 4.44 6.54 -17.03
C PRO A 54 5.18 5.22 -17.29
N ILE A 55 4.45 4.24 -17.81
CA ILE A 55 4.95 2.93 -18.22
C ILE A 55 4.75 2.82 -19.72
N LYS A 56 5.71 2.23 -20.43
CA LYS A 56 5.58 2.04 -21.87
C LYS A 56 4.53 0.97 -22.18
N ASN A 57 3.90 1.02 -23.35
CA ASN A 57 2.94 -0.02 -23.77
C ASN A 57 3.57 -1.42 -23.89
N ILE A 58 4.89 -1.48 -24.06
CA ILE A 58 5.68 -2.72 -24.10
C ILE A 58 6.18 -3.14 -22.71
N GLU A 59 5.80 -2.42 -21.65
CA GLU A 59 6.21 -2.73 -20.30
C GLU A 59 5.03 -3.30 -19.49
N LYS A 60 5.32 -4.31 -18.68
CA LYS A 60 4.37 -4.94 -17.77
C LYS A 60 4.84 -4.78 -16.32
N ILE A 61 3.94 -4.34 -15.44
CA ILE A 61 4.19 -4.25 -14.00
C ILE A 61 3.69 -5.54 -13.34
N SER A 62 4.53 -6.12 -12.48
CA SER A 62 4.19 -7.28 -11.66
C SER A 62 4.47 -6.99 -10.19
N TYR A 63 3.52 -7.35 -9.32
CA TYR A 63 3.72 -7.33 -7.87
C TYR A 63 4.62 -8.50 -7.44
N VAL A 64 5.64 -8.22 -6.64
CA VAL A 64 6.50 -9.25 -6.04
C VAL A 64 6.10 -9.51 -4.59
N LYS A 65 6.17 -8.47 -3.75
CA LYS A 65 5.85 -8.54 -2.32
C LYS A 65 5.57 -7.15 -1.77
N SER A 66 4.98 -7.10 -0.58
CA SER A 66 4.83 -5.87 0.20
C SER A 66 5.14 -6.14 1.67
N TRP A 67 5.50 -5.08 2.38
CA TRP A 67 5.70 -5.11 3.82
C TRP A 67 5.23 -3.78 4.41
N MET A 68 4.79 -3.86 5.66
CA MET A 68 4.42 -2.65 6.39
C MET A 68 5.69 -1.97 6.90
N CYS A 69 5.73 -0.65 6.76
CA CYS A 69 6.76 0.18 7.35
C CYS A 69 6.35 0.55 8.78
N TRP A 70 6.93 -0.15 9.74
CA TRP A 70 6.64 0.05 11.16
C TRP A 70 7.36 1.30 11.70
N GLY A 71 6.64 2.13 12.46
CA GLY A 71 7.22 3.31 13.12
C GLY A 71 7.52 4.48 12.17
N THR A 72 7.15 4.35 10.90
CA THR A 72 7.31 5.38 9.86
C THR A 72 5.94 5.61 9.25
N SER A 73 5.41 6.83 9.32
CA SER A 73 4.14 7.21 8.67
C SER A 73 4.29 8.43 7.76
N ASP A 74 5.49 9.00 7.70
CA ASP A 74 5.75 10.23 6.96
C ASP A 74 6.16 9.92 5.52
N TYR A 75 5.41 10.49 4.58
CA TYR A 75 5.62 10.37 3.13
C TYR A 75 6.92 11.03 2.63
N GLU A 76 7.59 11.81 3.47
CA GLU A 76 8.84 12.52 3.15
C GLU A 76 10.12 11.73 3.53
N GLN A 77 9.97 10.56 4.16
CA GLN A 77 11.10 9.70 4.54
C GLN A 77 11.39 8.63 3.50
N ASP A 78 12.65 8.19 3.45
CA ASP A 78 13.06 7.06 2.60
C ASP A 78 12.18 5.83 2.87
N ILE A 79 11.80 5.12 1.82
CA ILE A 79 10.95 3.93 1.92
C ILE A 79 11.68 2.87 2.76
N CYS A 80 11.00 2.33 3.78
CA CYS A 80 11.60 1.38 4.69
C CYS A 80 12.10 0.12 3.94
N PRO A 81 13.25 -0.45 4.33
CA PRO A 81 13.78 -1.65 3.68
C PRO A 81 12.87 -2.85 3.94
N ALA A 82 12.89 -3.81 3.01
CA ALA A 82 12.23 -5.09 3.21
C ALA A 82 12.79 -5.77 4.48
N PRO A 83 11.94 -6.42 5.30
CA PRO A 83 12.40 -7.16 6.45
C PRO A 83 13.40 -8.24 6.02
N SER A 84 14.53 -8.33 6.71
CA SER A 84 15.43 -9.48 6.57
C SER A 84 14.73 -10.75 7.08
N MET A 85 15.13 -11.93 6.58
CA MET A 85 14.57 -13.21 7.03
C MET A 85 14.67 -13.39 8.56
N GLU A 86 15.71 -12.82 9.18
CA GLU A 86 15.90 -12.82 10.63
C GLU A 86 14.85 -11.97 11.37
N ASN A 87 14.35 -10.90 10.75
CA ASN A 87 13.35 -10.01 11.35
C ASN A 87 11.90 -10.42 11.06
N SER A 88 11.64 -11.26 10.05
CA SER A 88 10.28 -11.75 9.76
C SER A 88 9.74 -12.72 10.81
N GLU A 89 10.61 -13.44 11.52
CA GLU A 89 10.20 -14.37 12.59
C GLU A 89 9.76 -13.65 13.87
N ARG A 90 10.18 -12.38 14.06
CA ARG A 90 9.85 -11.61 15.26
C ARG A 90 8.41 -11.08 15.26
N PHE A 91 7.77 -11.01 14.10
CA PHE A 91 6.41 -10.49 13.94
C PHE A 91 5.60 -11.44 13.05
N PRO A 92 5.12 -12.57 13.59
CA PRO A 92 4.30 -13.50 12.81
C PRO A 92 3.04 -12.79 12.31
N ALA A 93 2.71 -13.01 11.04
CA ALA A 93 1.41 -12.67 10.49
C ALA A 93 0.37 -13.54 11.22
N ASN A 94 -0.48 -12.90 12.02
CA ASN A 94 -1.56 -13.58 12.72
C ASN A 94 -2.58 -14.02 11.66
N ASN A 95 -2.73 -15.33 11.46
CA ASN A 95 -3.75 -15.94 10.59
C ASN A 95 -5.17 -15.71 11.11
#